data_AF-A0A812UK43-F1
#
_entry.id   AF-A0A812UK43-F1
#
_cell.length_a   1.000
_cell.length_b   1.000
_cell.length_c   1.000
_cell.angle_alpha   90.00
_cell.angle_beta   90.00
_cell.angle_gamma   90.00
#
_symmetry.space_group_name_H-M   'P 1'
#
loop_
_entity.id
_entity.type
_entity.pdbx_description
1 polymer ?
#
loop_
_entity_poly.entity_id
_entity_poly.type
_entity_poly.pdbx_seq_one_letter_code
_entity_poly.pdbx_strand_id
1 'polypeptide(L)'
;MRLRLEWILLFCALHLGAGARQSRNDVSDHVSSASSVSSVSPCAPLDGCDCWQTKVCSSCSLPECGIQHVRSVTALSGGTNRLSEGFAAAYGLEDSAGKRWALKLADQVNDSYQESVLASQLAHRLGVPTPRVLQISLASCPAVFQHEGLKEAVAEFQKQKKQWALLQEFASEGSELPCTANGQPFWVQVGQIAMFDWLTGRNDLFNDLFVGGEMALAENMVHNKDNIVTSPSQAVEIDLGFSTPCCLDDFTQILEELGHKKRIDWVESHILVLMCEGRRGGLGSSTCSSGFGRYGPERPKGWHDEISRIQIERGLAETAVEALTLTGNHGWSYPMSSTLQLLQEKWPLDVAEGNLGNLRAQEDAAIESLDKTPPLMKCCSVDCQYRGRLWIWHHCGQKALKTIPVAQDCNIRLNAVANSVHCTPMCNGHSKVWGEVVESTGNCPA
;
A
#
# COMPACT_ATOMS: atom_id res chain seq x y z
N MET A 1 35.67 -3.22 -2.26
CA MET A 1 35.30 -1.79 -2.32
C MET A 1 33.79 -1.71 -2.55
N ARG A 2 33.03 -1.58 -1.46
CA ARG A 2 31.58 -1.32 -1.44
C ARG A 2 31.39 -0.24 -0.39
N LEU A 3 30.94 0.95 -0.78
CA LEU A 3 30.52 1.99 0.14
C LEU A 3 29.00 2.03 0.11
N ARG A 4 28.38 1.47 1.14
CA ARG A 4 27.02 1.80 1.57
C ARG A 4 27.17 2.97 2.54
N LEU A 5 26.48 4.07 2.29
CA LEU A 5 26.36 5.18 3.25
C LEU A 5 24.93 5.15 3.77
N GLU A 6 24.82 4.68 5.00
CA GLU A 6 23.69 4.87 5.91
C GLU A 6 23.74 6.31 6.45
N TRP A 7 22.59 6.95 6.60
CA TRP A 7 22.47 8.17 7.42
C TRP A 7 21.29 7.99 8.39
N ILE A 8 21.62 7.97 9.69
CA ILE A 8 20.70 8.02 10.83
C ILE A 8 21.24 9.07 11.83
N LEU A 9 20.35 10.01 12.17
CA LEU A 9 20.18 10.82 13.40
C LEU A 9 21.28 11.80 13.92
N LEU A 10 20.83 13.05 14.16
CA LEU A 10 20.92 13.78 15.44
C LEU A 10 19.97 15.01 15.34
N PHE A 11 19.00 15.26 16.24
CA PHE A 11 19.19 15.84 17.57
C PHE A 11 17.92 15.73 18.43
N CYS A 12 18.09 15.53 19.75
CA CYS A 12 17.08 15.75 20.78
C CYS A 12 17.61 16.69 21.88
N ALA A 13 16.62 17.35 22.50
CA ALA A 13 16.53 17.85 23.88
C ALA A 13 17.06 19.27 24.22
N LEU A 14 16.10 20.14 24.58
CA LEU A 14 15.93 20.59 25.96
C LEU A 14 14.51 21.14 26.19
N HIS A 15 14.12 21.15 27.46
CA HIS A 15 12.77 21.02 27.99
C HIS A 15 12.44 22.22 28.91
N LEU A 16 11.14 22.39 29.19
CA LEU A 16 10.49 23.04 30.35
C LEU A 16 10.07 24.52 30.25
N GLY A 17 8.75 24.71 30.40
CA GLY A 17 8.10 25.95 30.80
C GLY A 17 6.60 25.73 31.02
N ALA A 18 6.20 25.54 32.27
CA ALA A 18 4.85 25.19 32.73
C ALA A 18 3.86 26.36 32.81
N GLY A 19 2.55 26.05 32.85
CA GLY A 19 1.47 26.93 33.32
C GLY A 19 0.13 26.60 32.64
N ALA A 20 -0.74 25.75 33.20
CA ALA A 20 -1.72 26.02 34.27
C ALA A 20 -3.08 26.61 33.80
N ARG A 21 -4.14 25.84 34.10
CA ARG A 21 -5.52 26.21 34.50
C ARG A 21 -6.53 26.86 33.53
N GLN A 22 -7.56 26.05 33.21
CA GLN A 22 -8.97 26.15 33.71
C GLN A 22 -9.89 27.31 33.27
N SER A 23 -10.90 27.02 32.43
CA SER A 23 -12.35 27.41 32.54
C SER A 23 -13.07 26.83 31.30
N ARG A 24 -14.00 25.86 31.42
CA ARG A 24 -15.48 25.96 31.57
C ARG A 24 -16.15 27.25 31.10
N ASN A 25 -17.33 27.03 30.47
CA ASN A 25 -18.36 27.95 29.94
C ASN A 25 -18.22 28.20 28.42
N ASP A 26 -19.25 28.23 27.60
CA ASP A 26 -20.70 28.05 27.77
C ASP A 26 -21.24 27.60 26.41
N VAL A 27 -22.19 26.66 26.42
CA VAL A 27 -23.03 26.33 25.27
C VAL A 27 -24.12 27.41 25.18
N SER A 28 -24.14 28.19 24.10
CA SER A 28 -25.30 28.96 23.70
C SER A 28 -25.33 29.15 22.20
N ASP A 29 -26.48 28.77 21.67
CA ASP A 29 -26.90 28.78 20.28
C ASP A 29 -26.79 30.18 19.67
N HIS A 30 -26.01 30.31 18.60
CA HIS A 30 -26.25 31.33 17.58
C HIS A 30 -26.23 30.71 16.19
N VAL A 31 -27.46 30.49 15.71
CA VAL A 31 -27.85 30.36 14.31
C VAL A 31 -27.15 31.46 13.52
N SER A 32 -26.16 31.09 12.74
CA SER A 32 -25.63 31.91 11.65
C SER A 32 -25.71 31.07 10.38
N SER A 33 -26.70 31.43 9.57
CA SER A 33 -26.87 31.06 8.17
C SER A 33 -25.58 31.31 7.40
N ALA A 34 -24.72 30.29 7.32
CA ALA A 34 -23.62 30.22 6.39
C ALA A 34 -24.15 29.63 5.09
N SER A 35 -24.11 30.44 4.04
CA SER A 35 -24.28 30.02 2.66
C SER A 35 -23.51 28.72 2.42
N SER A 36 -24.22 27.66 2.06
CA SER A 36 -23.64 26.38 1.67
C SER A 36 -22.84 26.58 0.39
N VAL A 37 -21.56 26.93 0.54
CA VAL A 37 -20.56 26.63 -0.47
C VAL A 37 -20.57 25.11 -0.56
N SER A 38 -21.20 24.60 -1.61
CA SER A 38 -21.16 23.18 -1.96
C SER A 38 -19.70 22.77 -1.92
N SER A 39 -19.34 21.91 -0.97
CA SER A 39 -18.01 21.32 -0.88
C SER A 39 -17.86 20.40 -2.07
N VAL A 40 -17.40 20.97 -3.19
CA VAL A 40 -17.07 20.23 -4.40
C VAL A 40 -16.06 19.17 -4.01
N SER A 41 -16.43 17.91 -4.17
CA SER A 41 -15.50 16.81 -3.96
C SER A 41 -14.30 17.01 -4.89
N PRO A 42 -13.05 16.99 -4.38
CA PRO A 42 -11.84 17.12 -5.21
C PRO A 42 -11.71 16.03 -6.29
N CYS A 43 -12.60 15.02 -6.26
CA CYS A 43 -12.68 13.89 -7.19
C CYS A 43 -13.94 13.90 -8.07
N ALA A 44 -14.88 14.85 -7.91
CA ALA A 44 -16.08 14.86 -8.73
C ALA A 44 -15.72 15.21 -10.19
N PRO A 45 -16.17 14.43 -11.19
CA PRO A 45 -16.20 14.92 -12.55
C PRO A 45 -17.13 16.12 -12.56
N LEU A 46 -16.57 17.31 -12.75
CA LEU A 46 -17.34 18.53 -12.86
C LEU A 46 -17.72 18.68 -14.33
N ASP A 47 -19.02 18.60 -14.62
CA ASP A 47 -19.58 19.10 -15.87
C ASP A 47 -19.07 20.55 -16.08
N GLY A 48 -18.51 20.84 -17.26
CA GLY A 48 -17.97 22.16 -17.60
C GLY A 48 -16.47 22.37 -17.34
N CYS A 49 -15.71 21.30 -17.12
CA CYS A 49 -14.27 21.37 -16.94
C CYS A 49 -13.50 21.10 -18.26
N ASP A 50 -13.10 22.17 -18.95
CA ASP A 50 -12.48 22.09 -20.28
C ASP A 50 -11.19 21.26 -20.30
N CYS A 51 -10.31 21.40 -19.30
CA CYS A 51 -9.06 20.63 -19.25
C CYS A 51 -9.31 19.12 -19.13
N TRP A 52 -10.40 18.73 -18.47
CA TRP A 52 -10.76 17.33 -18.29
C TRP A 52 -11.30 16.77 -19.61
N GLN A 53 -12.24 17.49 -20.23
CA GLN A 53 -12.85 17.10 -21.51
C GLN A 53 -11.82 17.02 -22.64
N THR A 54 -10.84 17.92 -22.64
CA THR A 54 -9.74 17.96 -23.62
C THR A 54 -8.56 17.06 -23.25
N LYS A 55 -8.67 16.29 -22.15
CA LYS A 55 -7.67 15.30 -21.70
C LYS A 55 -6.29 15.94 -21.41
N VAL A 56 -6.30 17.18 -20.93
CA VAL A 56 -5.13 17.92 -20.47
C VAL A 56 -4.88 17.69 -18.98
N CYS A 57 -5.94 17.58 -18.18
CA CYS A 57 -5.85 17.40 -16.73
C CYS A 57 -6.59 16.14 -16.29
N SER A 58 -6.09 15.49 -15.24
CA SER A 58 -6.79 14.38 -14.62
C SER A 58 -7.73 14.77 -13.48
N SER A 59 -7.84 16.05 -13.13
CA SER A 59 -8.75 16.57 -12.11
C SER A 59 -8.97 18.06 -12.32
N CYS A 60 -10.21 18.52 -12.16
CA CYS A 60 -10.58 19.93 -12.30
C CYS A 60 -10.07 20.81 -11.16
N SER A 61 -9.61 20.20 -10.08
CA SER A 61 -8.88 20.89 -9.00
C SER A 61 -7.44 21.25 -9.38
N LEU A 62 -6.96 20.74 -10.52
CA LEU A 62 -5.66 21.08 -11.11
C LEU A 62 -5.86 21.34 -12.61
N PRO A 63 -6.44 22.48 -12.99
CA PRO A 63 -6.79 22.72 -14.39
C PRO A 63 -5.61 23.17 -15.26
N GLU A 64 -4.54 23.66 -14.65
CA GLU A 64 -3.36 24.19 -15.30
C GLU A 64 -2.11 23.98 -14.42
N CYS A 65 -0.92 24.24 -14.97
CA CYS A 65 0.35 23.93 -14.31
C CYS A 65 0.53 24.62 -12.96
N GLY A 66 0.13 25.90 -12.82
CA GLY A 66 0.26 26.68 -11.59
C GLY A 66 1.70 26.96 -11.12
N ILE A 67 2.71 26.30 -11.69
CA ILE A 67 4.13 26.47 -11.34
C ILE A 67 4.64 27.79 -11.94
N GLN A 68 4.88 28.77 -11.08
CA GLN A 68 5.46 30.06 -11.48
C GLN A 68 7.00 30.02 -11.51
N HIS A 69 7.60 29.22 -10.62
CA HIS A 69 9.05 29.08 -10.52
C HIS A 69 9.42 27.68 -10.02
N VAL A 70 10.40 27.06 -10.67
CA VAL A 70 11.01 25.79 -10.23
C VAL A 70 12.21 26.12 -9.37
N ARG A 71 12.22 25.64 -8.12
CA ARG A 71 13.28 25.85 -7.15
C ARG A 71 14.42 24.85 -7.32
N SER A 72 14.08 23.58 -7.60
CA SER A 72 15.08 22.53 -7.78
C SER A 72 14.61 21.47 -8.76
N VAL A 73 15.58 20.82 -9.40
CA VAL A 73 15.39 19.70 -10.32
C VAL A 73 16.36 18.58 -9.93
N THR A 74 15.86 17.36 -9.86
CA THR A 74 16.66 16.17 -9.59
C THR A 74 16.28 15.06 -10.57
N ALA A 75 17.26 14.42 -11.21
CA ALA A 75 17.00 13.22 -12.00
C ALA A 75 16.47 12.09 -11.09
N LEU A 76 15.35 11.49 -11.46
CA LEU A 76 14.81 10.33 -10.72
C LEU A 76 15.49 9.05 -11.23
N SER A 77 15.80 8.15 -10.29
CA SER A 77 16.27 6.80 -10.59
C SER A 77 15.09 5.90 -10.95
N GLY A 78 15.29 5.01 -11.91
CA GLY A 78 14.23 4.11 -12.41
C GLY A 78 13.70 4.52 -13.79
N GLY A 79 12.74 3.75 -14.30
CA GLY A 79 12.13 3.95 -15.61
C GLY A 79 13.03 3.58 -16.79
N THR A 80 12.39 3.01 -17.81
CA THR A 80 13.04 2.55 -19.05
C THR A 80 12.88 3.57 -20.18
N ASN A 81 11.76 4.30 -20.22
CA ASN A 81 11.43 5.24 -21.29
C ASN A 81 12.17 6.57 -21.12
N ARG A 82 13.17 6.82 -21.98
CA ARG A 82 14.07 7.97 -21.92
C ARG A 82 14.11 8.68 -23.27
N LEU A 83 14.42 9.99 -23.27
CA LEU A 83 14.57 10.75 -24.51
C LEU A 83 15.69 10.17 -25.38
N SER A 84 16.83 9.87 -24.76
CA SER A 84 17.94 9.14 -25.39
C SER A 84 18.87 8.56 -24.32
N GLU A 85 19.87 7.78 -24.77
CA GLU A 85 20.93 7.26 -23.91
C GLU A 85 21.64 8.42 -23.20
N GLY A 86 21.64 8.40 -21.86
CA GLY A 86 22.23 9.44 -21.02
C GLY A 86 21.24 10.33 -20.27
N PHE A 87 19.96 10.35 -20.65
CA PHE A 87 18.93 11.09 -19.91
C PHE A 87 18.19 10.22 -18.89
N ALA A 88 17.63 10.87 -17.87
CA ALA A 88 16.71 10.23 -16.92
C ALA A 88 15.34 9.99 -17.57
N ALA A 89 14.62 8.96 -17.12
CA ALA A 89 13.26 8.68 -17.56
C ALA A 89 12.27 9.74 -17.04
N ALA A 90 12.52 10.25 -15.82
CA ALA A 90 11.75 11.30 -15.20
C ALA A 90 12.63 12.23 -14.35
N TYR A 91 12.12 13.44 -14.09
CA TYR A 91 12.77 14.47 -13.28
C TYR A 91 11.86 14.90 -12.14
N GLY A 92 12.36 14.88 -10.90
CA GLY A 92 11.70 15.45 -9.74
C GLY A 92 11.88 16.95 -9.72
N LEU A 93 10.78 17.68 -9.54
CA LEU A 93 10.77 19.14 -9.42
C LEU A 93 10.26 19.54 -8.03
N GLU A 94 10.79 20.62 -7.48
CA GLU A 94 10.18 21.34 -6.36
C GLU A 94 9.87 22.75 -6.84
N ASP A 95 8.62 23.19 -6.70
CA ASP A 95 8.23 24.57 -7.03
C ASP A 95 8.52 25.55 -5.88
N SER A 96 8.33 26.84 -6.15
CA SER A 96 8.54 27.89 -5.15
C SER A 96 7.61 27.82 -3.94
N ALA A 97 6.50 27.08 -4.03
CA ALA A 97 5.59 26.82 -2.92
C ALA A 97 6.00 25.57 -2.10
N GLY A 98 7.08 24.89 -2.48
CA GLY A 98 7.57 23.67 -1.84
C GLY A 98 6.80 22.42 -2.26
N LYS A 99 5.92 22.52 -3.27
CA LYS A 99 5.20 21.37 -3.79
C LYS A 99 6.08 20.61 -4.78
N ARG A 100 6.01 19.29 -4.70
CA ARG A 100 6.86 18.38 -5.46
C ARG A 100 6.10 17.75 -6.62
N TRP A 101 6.81 17.59 -7.72
CA TRP A 101 6.28 17.07 -8.98
C TRP A 101 7.25 16.07 -9.61
N ALA A 102 6.74 15.17 -10.44
CA ALA A 102 7.51 14.37 -11.37
C ALA A 102 7.20 14.81 -12.81
N LEU A 103 8.25 15.00 -13.61
CA LEU A 103 8.18 15.39 -15.02
C LEU A 103 8.66 14.23 -15.90
N LYS A 104 7.79 13.70 -16.77
CA LYS A 104 8.13 12.70 -17.81
C LYS A 104 8.18 13.35 -19.19
N LEU A 105 9.24 13.12 -19.95
CA LEU A 105 9.47 13.75 -21.27
C LEU A 105 9.38 12.79 -22.47
N ALA A 106 9.59 11.48 -22.26
CA ALA A 106 9.83 10.53 -23.35
C ALA A 106 8.63 9.62 -23.71
N ASP A 107 7.72 9.40 -22.77
CA ASP A 107 6.75 8.29 -22.75
C ASP A 107 5.41 8.64 -23.42
N GLN A 108 5.49 9.33 -24.57
CA GLN A 108 4.33 9.79 -25.33
C GLN A 108 3.83 8.70 -26.27
N VAL A 109 2.52 8.46 -26.27
CA VAL A 109 1.81 7.65 -27.27
C VAL A 109 1.17 8.59 -28.27
N ASN A 110 1.48 8.42 -29.57
CA ASN A 110 1.02 9.31 -30.65
C ASN A 110 1.30 10.80 -30.35
N ASP A 111 2.52 11.11 -29.90
CA ASP A 111 2.98 12.46 -29.52
C ASP A 111 2.12 13.14 -28.45
N SER A 112 1.54 12.34 -27.55
CA SER A 112 0.60 12.79 -26.52
C SER A 112 0.70 11.93 -25.25
N TYR A 113 0.26 12.48 -24.14
CA TYR A 113 0.03 11.81 -22.85
C TYR A 113 -1.47 11.70 -22.51
N GLN A 114 -2.36 11.92 -23.48
CA GLN A 114 -3.81 11.82 -23.26
C GLN A 114 -4.20 10.46 -22.67
N GLU A 115 -3.53 9.36 -23.03
CA GLU A 115 -3.81 8.04 -22.44
C GLU A 115 -3.46 7.99 -20.94
N SER A 116 -2.30 8.51 -20.53
CA SER A 116 -1.94 8.60 -19.11
C SER A 116 -2.91 9.50 -18.35
N VAL A 117 -3.30 10.64 -18.93
CA VAL A 117 -4.30 11.53 -18.33
C VAL A 117 -5.64 10.81 -18.19
N LEU A 118 -6.09 10.11 -19.23
CA LEU A 118 -7.32 9.33 -19.21
C LEU A 118 -7.29 8.22 -18.16
N ALA A 119 -6.18 7.50 -18.02
CA ALA A 119 -6.02 6.46 -17.01
C ALA A 119 -6.15 7.06 -15.60
N SER A 120 -5.51 8.20 -15.33
CA SER A 120 -5.67 8.92 -14.07
C SER A 120 -7.08 9.45 -13.85
N GLN A 121 -7.77 9.94 -14.89
CA GLN A 121 -9.18 10.33 -14.79
C GLN A 121 -10.07 9.16 -14.39
N LEU A 122 -9.87 8.00 -15.01
CA LEU A 122 -10.61 6.78 -14.70
C LEU A 122 -10.30 6.31 -13.26
N ALA A 123 -9.02 6.31 -12.86
CA ALA A 123 -8.61 5.96 -11.51
C ALA A 123 -9.30 6.84 -10.45
N HIS A 124 -9.32 8.16 -10.65
CA HIS A 124 -10.05 9.08 -9.77
C HIS A 124 -11.55 8.79 -9.74
N ARG A 125 -12.17 8.48 -10.89
CA ARG A 125 -13.59 8.15 -10.97
C ARG A 125 -13.94 6.87 -10.22
N LEU A 126 -13.02 5.90 -10.24
CA LEU A 126 -13.16 4.58 -9.60
C LEU A 126 -12.67 4.54 -8.15
N GLY A 127 -12.27 5.68 -7.59
CA GLY A 127 -11.79 5.78 -6.20
C GLY A 127 -10.41 5.18 -5.97
N VAL A 128 -9.62 4.97 -7.03
CA VAL A 128 -8.27 4.40 -6.96
C VAL A 128 -7.29 5.51 -6.54
N PRO A 129 -6.48 5.31 -5.48
CA PRO A 129 -5.54 6.34 -5.05
C PRO A 129 -4.40 6.53 -6.06
N THR A 130 -4.39 7.69 -6.71
CA THR A 130 -3.35 8.13 -7.63
C THR A 130 -3.11 9.64 -7.49
N PRO A 131 -1.92 10.16 -7.81
CA PRO A 131 -1.69 11.59 -7.92
C PRO A 131 -2.40 12.18 -9.14
N ARG A 132 -2.66 13.50 -9.11
CA ARG A 132 -3.11 14.22 -10.30
C ARG A 132 -1.99 14.32 -11.31
N VAL A 133 -2.36 14.27 -12.58
CA VAL A 133 -1.47 14.48 -13.71
C VAL A 133 -1.99 15.59 -14.63
N LEU A 134 -1.05 16.25 -15.29
CA LEU A 134 -1.25 17.28 -16.28
C LEU A 134 -0.38 16.97 -17.49
N GLN A 135 -0.96 17.05 -18.67
CA GLN A 135 -0.18 17.19 -19.89
C GLN A 135 0.17 18.67 -20.10
N ILE A 136 1.45 19.00 -20.10
CA ILE A 136 1.96 20.37 -20.22
C ILE A 136 2.84 20.54 -21.46
N SER A 137 3.00 21.78 -21.93
CA SER A 137 3.90 22.13 -23.03
C SER A 137 4.75 23.35 -22.63
N LEU A 138 5.73 23.70 -23.48
CA LEU A 138 6.51 24.93 -23.31
C LEU A 138 5.63 26.17 -23.20
N ALA A 139 4.47 26.18 -23.86
CA ALA A 139 3.54 27.30 -23.83
C ALA A 139 2.67 27.31 -22.57
N SER A 140 2.21 26.13 -22.12
CA SER A 140 1.30 26.05 -20.96
C SER A 140 2.00 26.01 -19.61
N CYS A 141 3.30 25.66 -19.55
CA CYS A 141 4.08 25.69 -18.32
C CYS A 141 5.54 26.13 -18.53
N PRO A 142 5.78 27.38 -18.98
CA PRO A 142 7.12 27.84 -19.38
C PRO A 142 8.17 27.72 -18.26
N ALA A 143 7.78 27.96 -17.00
CA ALA A 143 8.70 27.93 -15.85
C ALA A 143 9.41 26.57 -15.69
N VAL A 144 8.74 25.47 -16.02
CA VAL A 144 9.33 24.13 -15.96
C VAL A 144 10.41 23.97 -17.03
N PHE A 145 10.13 24.36 -18.27
CA PHE A 145 11.04 24.18 -19.41
C PHE A 145 12.19 25.18 -19.45
N GLN A 146 12.10 26.29 -18.70
CA GLN A 146 13.14 27.32 -18.64
C GLN A 146 14.18 27.08 -17.52
N HIS A 147 13.97 26.08 -16.66
CA HIS A 147 14.89 25.81 -15.56
C HIS A 147 16.23 25.25 -16.06
N GLU A 148 17.35 25.84 -15.63
CA GLU A 148 18.70 25.48 -16.10
C GLU A 148 19.04 23.99 -15.88
N GLY A 149 18.55 23.39 -14.79
CA GLY A 149 18.72 21.95 -14.50
C GLY A 149 18.04 21.00 -15.50
N LEU A 150 17.20 21.49 -16.41
CA LEU A 150 16.56 20.71 -17.47
C LEU A 150 17.04 21.07 -18.88
N LYS A 151 17.97 22.03 -19.01
CA LYS A 151 18.34 22.65 -20.29
C LYS A 151 18.68 21.64 -21.40
N GLU A 152 19.51 20.64 -21.09
CA GLU A 152 19.91 19.61 -22.05
C GLU A 152 18.75 18.69 -22.43
N ALA A 153 17.95 18.28 -21.44
CA ALA A 153 16.79 17.41 -21.66
C ALA A 153 15.71 18.12 -22.49
N VAL A 154 15.48 19.41 -22.23
CA VAL A 154 14.54 20.25 -22.99
C VAL A 154 15.05 20.47 -24.42
N ALA A 155 16.35 20.67 -24.61
CA ALA A 155 16.93 20.78 -25.95
C ALA A 155 16.74 19.49 -26.76
N GLU A 156 16.96 18.32 -26.15
CA GLU A 156 16.72 17.03 -26.80
C GLU A 156 15.22 16.80 -27.08
N PHE A 157 14.35 17.13 -26.12
CA PHE A 157 12.90 17.09 -26.28
C PHE A 157 12.43 17.94 -27.49
N GLN A 158 12.92 19.17 -27.61
CA GLN A 158 12.62 20.05 -28.75
C GLN A 158 13.21 19.53 -30.07
N LYS A 159 14.43 18.99 -30.04
CA LYS A 159 15.09 18.38 -31.21
C LYS A 159 14.30 17.19 -31.76
N GLN A 160 13.68 16.41 -30.88
CA GLN A 160 12.76 15.33 -31.24
C GLN A 160 11.38 15.82 -31.67
N LYS A 161 11.14 17.13 -31.68
CA LYS A 161 9.86 17.78 -32.04
C LYS A 161 8.69 17.35 -31.16
N LYS A 162 8.97 16.87 -29.94
CA LYS A 162 7.94 16.55 -28.96
C LYS A 162 7.29 17.84 -28.46
N GLN A 163 5.97 17.79 -28.23
CA GLN A 163 5.19 18.97 -27.83
C GLN A 163 4.73 18.92 -26.38
N TRP A 164 4.49 17.71 -25.87
CA TRP A 164 3.85 17.49 -24.59
C TRP A 164 4.78 16.77 -23.60
N ALA A 165 4.75 17.19 -22.34
CA ALA A 165 5.35 16.51 -21.20
C ALA A 165 4.24 16.13 -20.22
N LEU A 166 4.46 15.10 -19.41
CA LEU A 166 3.56 14.75 -18.31
C LEU A 166 4.14 15.34 -17.02
N LEU A 167 3.32 16.12 -16.32
CA LEU A 167 3.60 16.62 -14.99
C LEU A 167 2.67 15.93 -14.01
N GLN A 168 3.22 15.22 -13.04
CA GLN A 168 2.49 14.42 -12.05
C GLN A 168 2.81 14.93 -10.65
N GLU A 169 1.81 15.03 -9.79
CA GLU A 169 2.04 15.33 -8.38
C GLU A 169 2.90 14.23 -7.73
N PHE A 170 3.88 14.62 -6.94
CA PHE A 170 4.77 13.65 -6.31
C PHE A 170 4.09 12.98 -5.12
N ALA A 171 3.91 11.66 -5.16
CA ALA A 171 3.44 10.90 -4.01
C ALA A 171 4.59 10.72 -3.00
N SER A 172 4.41 11.20 -1.77
CA SER A 172 5.39 11.04 -0.69
C SER A 172 4.72 10.71 0.64
N GLU A 173 5.48 10.29 1.64
CA GLU A 173 4.93 10.08 2.98
C GLU A 173 4.34 11.40 3.53
N GLY A 174 3.03 11.42 3.76
CA GLY A 174 2.31 12.57 4.32
C GLY A 174 1.79 13.58 3.30
N SER A 175 1.97 13.37 1.99
CA SER A 175 1.28 14.21 1.00
C SER A 175 -0.21 13.88 1.00
N GLU A 176 -1.05 14.85 1.34
CA GLU A 176 -2.49 14.80 1.06
C GLU A 176 -2.66 14.75 -0.45
N LEU A 177 -2.91 13.57 -0.99
CA LEU A 177 -3.31 13.46 -2.38
C LEU A 177 -4.78 13.88 -2.45
N PRO A 178 -5.12 14.75 -3.42
CA PRO A 178 -6.47 15.31 -3.58
C PRO A 178 -7.53 14.25 -3.83
N CYS A 179 -7.12 13.06 -4.30
CA CYS A 179 -7.97 11.96 -4.66
C CYS A 179 -7.62 10.66 -3.94
N THR A 180 -6.86 10.71 -2.83
CA THR A 180 -6.84 9.53 -1.96
C THR A 180 -8.26 9.23 -1.56
N ALA A 181 -8.63 7.95 -1.57
CA ALA A 181 -9.85 7.46 -0.97
C ALA A 181 -9.77 7.79 0.54
N ASN A 182 -10.12 9.04 0.86
CA ASN A 182 -9.83 9.66 2.14
C ASN A 182 -10.60 8.87 3.19
N GLY A 183 -9.86 8.13 4.02
CA GLY A 183 -10.42 7.29 5.08
C GLY A 183 -10.53 5.80 4.75
N GLN A 184 -10.14 5.33 3.56
CA GLN A 184 -10.08 3.89 3.30
C GLN A 184 -8.86 3.25 3.95
N PRO A 185 -8.99 2.05 4.55
CA PRO A 185 -7.85 1.28 5.05
C PRO A 185 -6.80 1.02 3.96
N PHE A 186 -5.53 0.90 4.37
CA PHE A 186 -4.41 0.64 3.47
C PHE A 186 -4.64 -0.55 2.53
N TRP A 187 -5.14 -1.67 3.07
CA TRP A 187 -5.35 -2.90 2.28
C TRP A 187 -6.53 -2.82 1.32
N VAL A 188 -7.51 -1.95 1.59
CA VAL A 188 -8.59 -1.63 0.63
C VAL A 188 -8.01 -0.89 -0.56
N GLN A 189 -7.14 0.08 -0.32
CA GLN A 189 -6.46 0.82 -1.38
C GLN A 189 -5.64 -0.11 -2.28
N VAL A 190 -4.95 -1.11 -1.70
CA VAL A 190 -4.25 -2.15 -2.47
C VAL A 190 -5.22 -2.93 -3.37
N GLY A 191 -6.38 -3.33 -2.84
CA GLY A 191 -7.42 -4.00 -3.63
C GLY A 191 -7.99 -3.12 -4.75
N GLN A 192 -8.18 -1.83 -4.49
CA GLN A 192 -8.65 -0.87 -5.50
C GLN A 192 -7.65 -0.74 -6.66
N ILE A 193 -6.36 -0.63 -6.36
CA ILE A 193 -5.29 -0.61 -7.37
C ILE A 193 -5.28 -1.91 -8.17
N ALA A 194 -5.40 -3.06 -7.51
CA ALA A 194 -5.39 -4.36 -8.19
C ALA A 194 -6.57 -4.55 -9.15
N MET A 195 -7.79 -4.13 -8.78
CA MET A 195 -8.93 -4.18 -9.71
C MET A 195 -8.74 -3.18 -10.85
N PHE A 196 -8.17 -2.01 -10.59
CA PHE A 196 -7.88 -1.03 -11.62
C PHE A 196 -6.92 -1.55 -12.69
N ASP A 197 -5.88 -2.29 -12.32
CA ASP A 197 -4.97 -2.93 -13.27
C ASP A 197 -5.72 -3.90 -14.20
N TRP A 198 -6.60 -4.74 -13.64
CA TRP A 198 -7.47 -5.60 -14.44
C TRP A 198 -8.35 -4.79 -15.39
N LEU A 199 -9.03 -3.76 -14.89
CA LEU A 199 -9.94 -2.94 -15.69
C LEU A 199 -9.24 -2.15 -16.79
N THR A 200 -7.98 -1.79 -16.62
CA THR A 200 -7.18 -1.10 -17.65
C THR A 200 -6.42 -2.05 -18.57
N GLY A 201 -6.48 -3.36 -18.28
CA GLY A 201 -5.73 -4.38 -19.00
C GLY A 201 -4.22 -4.30 -18.75
N ARG A 202 -3.78 -3.57 -17.70
CA ARG A 202 -2.38 -3.53 -17.29
C ARG A 202 -1.96 -4.90 -16.82
N ASN A 203 -0.83 -5.33 -17.34
CA ASN A 203 -0.23 -6.59 -16.98
C ASN A 203 1.03 -6.41 -16.15
N ASP A 204 1.46 -5.22 -15.78
CA ASP A 204 2.81 -4.90 -15.30
C ASP A 204 2.85 -4.47 -13.83
N LEU A 205 1.97 -5.05 -13.01
CA LEU A 205 2.00 -4.84 -11.56
C LEU A 205 1.55 -6.08 -10.78
N PHE A 206 0.24 -6.39 -10.76
CA PHE A 206 -0.26 -7.61 -10.11
C PHE A 206 -0.47 -8.76 -11.09
N ASN A 207 -0.66 -8.45 -12.38
CA ASN A 207 -1.12 -9.39 -13.40
C ASN A 207 0.02 -10.07 -14.20
N ASP A 208 1.28 -9.62 -14.06
CA ASP A 208 2.50 -10.25 -14.62
C ASP A 208 3.23 -11.12 -13.61
N LEU A 209 2.65 -11.35 -12.43
CA LEU A 209 3.14 -12.39 -11.55
C LEU A 209 2.80 -13.75 -12.15
N PHE A 210 3.54 -14.11 -13.21
CA PHE A 210 3.48 -15.43 -13.79
C PHE A 210 3.70 -16.46 -12.68
N VAL A 211 2.96 -17.56 -12.77
CA VAL A 211 3.22 -18.79 -12.02
C VAL A 211 4.53 -19.42 -12.54
N GLY A 212 5.65 -18.73 -12.33
CA GLY A 212 6.99 -19.06 -12.82
C GLY A 212 8.00 -19.32 -11.70
N GLY A 213 7.56 -19.30 -10.44
CA GLY A 213 8.41 -19.48 -9.27
C GLY A 213 9.27 -18.25 -8.96
N GLU A 214 10.29 -18.43 -8.13
CA GLU A 214 11.06 -17.34 -7.50
C GLU A 214 11.77 -16.40 -8.49
N MET A 215 12.21 -16.90 -9.65
CA MET A 215 12.92 -16.07 -10.64
C MET A 215 12.00 -15.08 -11.34
N ALA A 216 10.79 -15.52 -11.73
CA ALA A 216 9.80 -14.65 -12.37
C ALA A 216 9.33 -13.55 -11.40
N LEU A 217 9.18 -13.89 -10.12
CA LEU A 217 8.90 -12.91 -9.08
C LEU A 217 10.05 -11.92 -8.92
N ALA A 218 11.30 -12.37 -8.86
CA ALA A 218 12.45 -11.48 -8.70
C ALA A 218 12.59 -10.48 -9.86
N GLU A 219 12.38 -10.92 -11.10
CA GLU A 219 12.40 -10.06 -12.29
C GLU A 219 11.24 -9.05 -12.26
N ASN A 220 10.02 -9.51 -11.96
CA ASN A 220 8.85 -8.65 -11.79
C ASN A 220 9.11 -7.56 -10.72
N MET A 221 9.65 -7.96 -9.56
CA MET A 221 9.96 -7.00 -8.49
C MET A 221 11.07 -6.01 -8.85
N VAL A 222 11.97 -6.33 -9.76
CA VAL A 222 12.95 -5.34 -10.26
C VAL A 222 12.26 -4.25 -11.08
N HIS A 223 11.19 -4.60 -11.79
CA HIS A 223 10.49 -3.69 -12.68
C HIS A 223 9.35 -2.92 -12.00
N ASN A 224 8.57 -3.57 -11.13
CA ASN A 224 7.24 -3.05 -10.73
C ASN A 224 7.14 -2.63 -9.25
N LYS A 225 8.16 -2.92 -8.43
CA LYS A 225 8.12 -2.60 -6.99
C LYS A 225 7.93 -1.11 -6.69
N ASP A 226 8.23 -0.24 -7.64
CA ASP A 226 8.18 1.21 -7.47
C ASP A 226 6.88 1.82 -8.07
N ASN A 227 6.02 1.03 -8.71
CA ASN A 227 4.76 1.50 -9.33
C ASN A 227 3.70 1.88 -8.27
N ILE A 228 3.71 1.20 -7.11
CA ILE A 228 2.95 1.62 -5.93
C ILE A 228 3.87 2.29 -4.91
N VAL A 229 3.62 3.54 -4.58
CA VAL A 229 4.22 4.23 -3.43
C VAL A 229 3.41 3.90 -2.19
N THR A 230 4.08 3.50 -1.11
CA THR A 230 3.40 3.24 0.18
C THR A 230 3.85 4.23 1.25
N SER A 231 2.89 4.78 2.00
CA SER A 231 3.11 5.55 3.23
C SER A 231 2.59 4.76 4.44
N PRO A 232 2.69 5.25 5.69
CA PRO A 232 2.14 4.56 6.85
C PRO A 232 0.63 4.26 6.78
N SER A 233 -0.13 4.99 5.95
CA SER A 233 -1.59 4.84 5.83
C SER A 233 -2.10 4.67 4.41
N GLN A 234 -1.24 4.83 3.38
CA GLN A 234 -1.69 4.84 1.99
C GLN A 234 -0.89 3.91 1.09
N ALA A 235 -1.57 3.33 0.10
CA ALA A 235 -1.00 2.75 -1.10
C ALA A 235 -1.45 3.62 -2.28
N VAL A 236 -0.52 4.06 -3.10
CA VAL A 236 -0.76 5.01 -4.20
C VAL A 236 -0.14 4.46 -5.47
N GLU A 237 -0.94 4.25 -6.49
CA GLU A 237 -0.44 3.89 -7.82
C GLU A 237 0.08 5.15 -8.53
N ILE A 238 1.28 5.06 -9.10
CA ILE A 238 1.96 6.21 -9.73
C ILE A 238 2.31 5.99 -11.20
N ASP A 239 2.07 4.81 -11.75
CA ASP A 239 2.38 4.47 -13.14
C ASP A 239 1.14 3.93 -13.87
N LEU A 240 0.17 4.82 -14.08
CA LEU A 240 -1.09 4.47 -14.73
C LEU A 240 -0.97 4.47 -16.25
N GLY A 241 -1.62 3.49 -16.89
CA GLY A 241 -1.71 3.37 -18.34
C GLY A 241 -2.80 2.38 -18.75
N PHE A 242 -2.95 2.19 -20.06
CA PHE A 242 -3.76 1.13 -20.64
C PHE A 242 -2.85 0.11 -21.31
N SER A 243 -3.27 -1.14 -21.35
CA SER A 243 -2.54 -2.20 -22.04
C SER A 243 -3.49 -3.21 -22.65
N THR A 244 -2.95 -4.09 -23.49
CA THR A 244 -3.73 -5.20 -24.00
C THR A 244 -4.01 -6.15 -22.83
N PRO A 245 -5.28 -6.42 -22.52
CA PRO A 245 -5.62 -7.30 -21.41
C PRO A 245 -5.03 -8.70 -21.65
N CYS A 246 -4.44 -9.26 -20.61
CA CYS A 246 -4.00 -10.65 -20.57
C CYS A 246 -4.91 -11.47 -19.64
N CYS A 247 -4.75 -12.79 -19.66
CA CYS A 247 -5.25 -13.66 -18.58
C CYS A 247 -6.75 -13.50 -18.25
N LEU A 248 -7.60 -13.36 -19.27
CA LEU A 248 -9.06 -13.15 -19.09
C LEU A 248 -9.75 -14.30 -18.35
N ASP A 249 -9.22 -15.51 -18.44
CA ASP A 249 -9.72 -16.68 -17.71
C ASP A 249 -9.50 -16.50 -16.20
N ASP A 250 -8.31 -16.01 -15.79
CA ASP A 250 -8.01 -15.71 -14.39
C ASP A 250 -8.93 -14.59 -13.87
N PHE A 251 -9.17 -13.55 -14.68
CA PHE A 251 -10.12 -12.50 -14.32
C PHE A 251 -11.55 -13.03 -14.17
N THR A 252 -11.98 -13.94 -15.06
CA THR A 252 -13.28 -14.61 -14.95
C THR A 252 -13.38 -15.37 -13.63
N GLN A 253 -12.35 -16.12 -13.26
CA GLN A 253 -12.30 -16.84 -11.99
C GLN A 253 -12.38 -15.89 -10.78
N ILE A 254 -11.64 -14.78 -10.80
CA ILE A 254 -11.70 -13.75 -9.74
C ILE A 254 -13.12 -13.22 -9.57
N LEU A 255 -13.81 -12.92 -10.68
CA LEU A 255 -15.20 -12.45 -10.66
C LEU A 255 -16.17 -13.52 -10.11
N GLU A 256 -15.98 -14.79 -10.46
CA GLU A 256 -16.77 -15.90 -9.92
C GLU A 256 -16.56 -16.08 -8.41
N GLU A 257 -15.32 -16.00 -7.94
CA GLU A 257 -14.97 -16.11 -6.51
C GLU A 257 -15.55 -14.95 -5.70
N LEU A 258 -15.40 -13.71 -6.19
CA LEU A 258 -16.06 -12.52 -5.65
C LEU A 258 -17.59 -12.67 -5.62
N GLY A 259 -18.16 -13.22 -6.69
CA GLY A 259 -19.59 -13.47 -6.87
C GLY A 259 -20.18 -14.45 -5.85
N HIS A 260 -19.45 -15.51 -5.54
CA HIS A 260 -19.93 -16.63 -4.72
C HIS A 260 -19.58 -16.55 -3.23
N LYS A 261 -19.11 -15.39 -2.74
CA LYS A 261 -18.64 -15.20 -1.35
C LYS A 261 -17.54 -16.21 -0.98
N LYS A 262 -16.75 -16.64 -1.97
CA LYS A 262 -15.58 -17.49 -1.75
C LYS A 262 -14.38 -16.58 -1.51
N ARG A 263 -13.35 -17.16 -0.88
CA ARG A 263 -12.04 -16.51 -0.83
C ARG A 263 -11.49 -16.43 -2.25
N ILE A 264 -10.78 -15.35 -2.55
CA ILE A 264 -10.13 -15.19 -3.85
C ILE A 264 -8.72 -15.74 -3.77
N ASP A 265 -8.46 -16.88 -4.40
CA ASP A 265 -7.14 -17.54 -4.35
C ASP A 265 -6.04 -16.68 -5.01
N TRP A 266 -6.44 -15.83 -5.97
CA TRP A 266 -5.57 -14.87 -6.63
C TRP A 266 -4.97 -13.82 -5.67
N VAL A 267 -5.71 -13.40 -4.63
CA VAL A 267 -5.21 -12.43 -3.65
C VAL A 267 -3.97 -12.97 -2.92
N GLU A 268 -4.04 -14.21 -2.45
CA GLU A 268 -2.94 -14.84 -1.72
C GLU A 268 -1.73 -15.11 -2.64
N SER A 269 -1.99 -15.56 -3.87
CA SER A 269 -0.95 -15.96 -4.81
C SER A 269 -0.26 -14.79 -5.54
N HIS A 270 -0.91 -13.63 -5.67
CA HIS A 270 -0.38 -12.49 -6.43
C HIS A 270 -0.19 -11.24 -5.57
N ILE A 271 -1.28 -10.70 -5.01
CA ILE A 271 -1.23 -9.44 -4.27
C ILE A 271 -0.33 -9.56 -3.04
N LEU A 272 -0.50 -10.62 -2.24
CA LEU A 272 0.29 -10.79 -1.01
C LEU A 272 1.75 -11.08 -1.32
N VAL A 273 2.02 -11.86 -2.37
CA VAL A 273 3.39 -12.13 -2.83
C VAL A 273 4.09 -10.82 -3.22
N LEU A 274 3.46 -9.96 -4.03
CA LEU A 274 4.03 -8.66 -4.39
C LEU A 274 4.27 -7.78 -3.15
N MET A 275 3.23 -7.61 -2.34
CA MET A 275 3.22 -6.62 -1.26
C MET A 275 4.07 -7.03 -0.07
N CYS A 276 4.10 -8.32 0.27
CA CYS A 276 4.78 -8.82 1.45
C CYS A 276 6.15 -9.43 1.14
N GLU A 277 6.27 -10.20 0.07
CA GLU A 277 7.48 -10.97 -0.22
C GLU A 277 8.44 -10.16 -1.08
N GLY A 278 7.92 -9.65 -2.20
CA GLY A 278 8.71 -8.94 -3.20
C GLY A 278 9.28 -7.61 -2.73
N ARG A 279 8.53 -6.83 -1.95
CA ARG A 279 8.98 -5.51 -1.48
C ARG A 279 9.96 -5.57 -0.30
N ARG A 280 10.10 -6.73 0.35
CA ARG A 280 10.92 -6.89 1.57
C ARG A 280 11.96 -8.01 1.52
N GLY A 281 12.11 -8.66 0.37
CA GLY A 281 13.25 -9.52 0.06
C GLY A 281 13.22 -10.89 0.72
N GLY A 282 12.04 -11.47 0.94
CA GLY A 282 11.90 -12.83 1.48
C GLY A 282 10.58 -13.49 1.07
N LEU A 283 10.59 -14.81 0.89
CA LEU A 283 9.42 -15.63 0.53
C LEU A 283 8.77 -16.25 1.78
N GLY A 284 7.43 -16.31 1.85
CA GLY A 284 6.63 -16.99 2.87
C GLY A 284 5.57 -16.12 3.58
N SER A 285 4.50 -16.72 4.10
CA SER A 285 3.39 -16.01 4.79
C SER A 285 3.78 -15.31 6.10
N SER A 286 4.89 -15.72 6.76
CA SER A 286 5.44 -15.00 7.92
C SER A 286 5.94 -13.59 7.60
N THR A 287 6.09 -13.26 6.31
CA THR A 287 6.81 -12.08 5.81
C THR A 287 5.95 -10.81 5.79
N CYS A 288 4.61 -10.93 5.70
CA CYS A 288 3.74 -9.75 5.80
C CYS A 288 3.84 -9.10 7.19
N SER A 289 3.84 -9.91 8.25
CA SER A 289 3.89 -9.41 9.63
C SER A 289 5.25 -8.83 10.03
N SER A 290 6.35 -9.40 9.53
CA SER A 290 7.70 -8.83 9.71
C SER A 290 7.85 -7.53 8.92
N GLY A 291 7.14 -7.44 7.79
CA GLY A 291 7.06 -6.24 6.99
C GLY A 291 6.22 -5.13 7.62
N PHE A 292 4.91 -5.27 7.51
CA PHE A 292 3.95 -4.23 7.86
C PHE A 292 3.73 -4.09 9.37
N GLY A 293 4.32 -5.00 10.17
CA GLY A 293 3.99 -5.15 11.57
C GLY A 293 2.65 -5.87 11.74
N ARG A 294 2.25 -6.06 12.99
CA ARG A 294 0.91 -6.60 13.30
C ARG A 294 -0.13 -5.50 13.20
N TYR A 295 -1.30 -5.85 12.67
CA TYR A 295 -2.47 -4.99 12.68
C TYR A 295 -2.87 -4.62 14.12
N GLY A 296 -3.38 -3.41 14.28
CA GLY A 296 -3.99 -2.93 15.50
C GLY A 296 -4.50 -1.50 15.35
N PRO A 297 -5.21 -0.95 16.35
CA PRO A 297 -5.80 0.39 16.28
C PRO A 297 -4.77 1.49 15.98
N GLU A 298 -3.55 1.36 16.52
CA GLU A 298 -2.44 2.31 16.30
C GLU A 298 -1.63 2.01 15.02
N ARG A 299 -1.91 0.89 14.35
CA ARG A 299 -1.21 0.41 13.15
C ARG A 299 -2.21 -0.13 12.13
N PRO A 300 -3.04 0.74 11.52
CA PRO A 300 -4.08 0.32 10.57
C PRO A 300 -3.53 -0.28 9.27
N LYS A 301 -2.26 0.00 8.95
CA LYS A 301 -1.51 -0.66 7.85
C LYS A 301 -0.93 -2.03 8.23
N GLY A 302 -0.93 -2.37 9.52
CA GLY A 302 -0.39 -3.63 9.99
C GLY A 302 -1.11 -4.83 9.36
N TRP A 303 -0.45 -5.98 9.36
CA TRP A 303 -0.98 -7.19 8.78
C TRP A 303 -1.78 -7.98 9.80
N HIS A 304 -2.99 -8.39 9.41
CA HIS A 304 -3.73 -9.48 10.02
C HIS A 304 -4.36 -10.28 8.89
N ASP A 305 -4.07 -11.57 8.84
CA ASP A 305 -4.39 -12.44 7.70
C ASP A 305 -5.85 -12.31 7.23
N GLU A 306 -6.80 -12.44 8.16
CA GLU A 306 -8.22 -12.33 7.82
C GLU A 306 -8.67 -10.91 7.45
N ILE A 307 -8.39 -9.90 8.28
CA ILE A 307 -8.81 -8.51 8.05
C ILE A 307 -8.19 -7.93 6.79
N SER A 308 -6.87 -8.08 6.62
CA SER A 308 -6.16 -7.54 5.47
C SER A 308 -6.64 -8.19 4.17
N ARG A 309 -6.91 -9.51 4.16
CA ARG A 309 -7.55 -10.19 3.02
C ARG A 309 -8.94 -9.64 2.72
N ILE A 310 -9.82 -9.56 3.72
CA ILE A 310 -11.18 -9.01 3.54
C ILE A 310 -11.12 -7.57 3.00
N GLN A 311 -10.19 -6.76 3.50
CA GLN A 311 -9.97 -5.40 3.02
C GLN A 311 -9.53 -5.36 1.55
N ILE A 312 -8.62 -6.24 1.13
CA ILE A 312 -8.23 -6.36 -0.29
C ILE A 312 -9.44 -6.76 -1.15
N GLU A 313 -10.17 -7.80 -0.76
CA GLU A 313 -11.38 -8.26 -1.47
C GLU A 313 -12.45 -7.16 -1.54
N ARG A 314 -12.60 -6.39 -0.46
CA ARG A 314 -13.47 -5.20 -0.45
C ARG A 314 -13.00 -4.15 -1.44
N GLY A 315 -11.70 -3.85 -1.49
CA GLY A 315 -11.15 -2.91 -2.46
C GLY A 315 -11.41 -3.32 -3.90
N LEU A 316 -11.25 -4.61 -4.21
CA LEU A 316 -11.59 -5.16 -5.52
C LEU A 316 -13.08 -4.94 -5.84
N ALA A 317 -13.97 -5.28 -4.91
CA ALA A 317 -15.41 -5.12 -5.08
C ALA A 317 -15.86 -3.65 -5.20
N GLU A 318 -15.30 -2.73 -4.41
CA GLU A 318 -15.62 -1.30 -4.47
C GLU A 318 -15.32 -0.71 -5.85
N THR A 319 -14.11 -0.96 -6.37
CA THR A 319 -13.72 -0.48 -7.70
C THR A 319 -14.55 -1.12 -8.81
N ALA A 320 -14.90 -2.41 -8.69
CA ALA A 320 -15.77 -3.07 -9.67
C ALA A 320 -17.20 -2.51 -9.67
N VAL A 321 -17.80 -2.27 -8.49
CA VAL A 321 -19.11 -1.62 -8.37
C VAL A 321 -19.09 -0.24 -9.02
N GLU A 322 -18.10 0.60 -8.71
CA GLU A 322 -17.96 1.91 -9.35
C GLU A 322 -17.82 1.80 -10.88
N ALA A 323 -17.08 0.81 -11.37
CA ALA A 323 -16.91 0.56 -12.80
C ALA A 323 -18.23 0.14 -13.49
N LEU A 324 -19.06 -0.65 -12.82
CA LEU A 324 -20.39 -1.03 -13.32
C LEU A 324 -21.34 0.18 -13.39
N THR A 325 -21.16 1.20 -12.55
CA THR A 325 -21.95 2.45 -12.62
C THR A 325 -21.54 3.39 -13.76
N LEU A 326 -20.48 3.09 -14.50
CA LEU A 326 -20.04 3.92 -15.63
C LEU A 326 -21.00 3.87 -16.84
N THR A 327 -22.05 3.04 -16.79
CA THR A 327 -23.01 2.91 -17.90
C THR A 327 -24.04 4.04 -17.93
N GLY A 328 -24.20 4.68 -19.10
CA GLY A 328 -25.26 5.64 -19.42
C GLY A 328 -24.74 7.06 -19.68
N ASN A 329 -25.14 7.64 -20.83
CA ASN A 329 -25.05 9.04 -21.34
C ASN A 329 -23.87 9.98 -21.01
N HIS A 330 -22.95 9.62 -20.12
CA HIS A 330 -21.71 10.32 -19.90
C HIS A 330 -20.74 9.82 -20.98
N GLY A 331 -20.48 10.66 -21.98
CA GLY A 331 -19.64 10.37 -23.13
C GLY A 331 -18.17 10.10 -22.79
N TRP A 332 -17.91 9.01 -22.07
CA TRP A 332 -16.57 8.57 -21.73
C TRP A 332 -15.99 7.81 -22.92
N SER A 333 -14.98 8.41 -23.56
CA SER A 333 -14.22 7.82 -24.68
C SER A 333 -12.98 7.08 -24.19
N TYR A 334 -13.11 6.28 -23.13
CA TYR A 334 -12.04 5.38 -22.72
C TYR A 334 -12.00 4.18 -23.68
N PRO A 335 -10.82 3.62 -23.98
CA PRO A 335 -10.77 2.29 -24.58
C PRO A 335 -11.46 1.34 -23.61
N MET A 336 -12.64 0.84 -23.95
CA MET A 336 -13.24 -0.24 -23.16
C MET A 336 -12.32 -1.45 -23.31
N SER A 337 -11.64 -1.81 -22.23
CA SER A 337 -10.92 -3.06 -22.13
C SER A 337 -11.91 -4.22 -22.21
N SER A 338 -11.47 -5.35 -22.74
CA SER A 338 -12.29 -6.56 -22.73
C SER A 338 -12.58 -7.04 -21.31
N THR A 339 -11.77 -6.66 -20.31
CA THR A 339 -12.02 -6.93 -18.88
C THR A 339 -13.18 -6.10 -18.34
N LEU A 340 -13.28 -4.81 -18.66
CA LEU A 340 -14.44 -4.00 -18.26
C LEU A 340 -15.74 -4.53 -18.89
N GLN A 341 -15.70 -4.92 -20.17
CA GLN A 341 -16.84 -5.54 -20.82
C GLN A 341 -17.21 -6.87 -20.14
N LEU A 342 -16.22 -7.72 -19.86
CA LEU A 342 -16.44 -8.99 -19.18
C LEU A 342 -17.03 -8.79 -17.77
N LEU A 343 -16.56 -7.78 -17.02
CA LEU A 343 -17.14 -7.40 -15.73
C LEU A 343 -18.63 -7.08 -15.87
N GLN A 344 -19.00 -6.23 -16.84
CA GLN A 344 -20.40 -5.84 -17.09
C GLN A 344 -21.27 -7.03 -17.51
N GLU A 345 -20.73 -7.97 -18.29
CA GLU A 345 -21.44 -9.16 -18.75
C GLU A 345 -21.62 -10.20 -17.63
N LYS A 346 -20.65 -10.34 -16.73
CA LYS A 346 -20.58 -11.45 -15.76
C LYS A 346 -21.02 -11.07 -14.36
N TRP A 347 -20.95 -9.80 -13.99
CA TRP A 347 -21.23 -9.36 -12.62
C TRP A 347 -22.32 -8.28 -12.59
N PRO A 348 -23.60 -8.66 -12.44
CA PRO A 348 -24.70 -7.70 -12.30
C PRO A 348 -24.47 -6.75 -11.12
N LEU A 349 -24.85 -5.47 -11.31
CA LEU A 349 -24.60 -4.41 -10.31
C LEU A 349 -25.22 -4.73 -8.94
N ASP A 350 -26.43 -5.27 -8.90
CA ASP A 350 -27.13 -5.64 -7.67
C ASP A 350 -26.40 -6.75 -6.90
N VAL A 351 -25.82 -7.72 -7.63
CA VAL A 351 -25.00 -8.79 -7.05
C VAL A 351 -23.69 -8.21 -6.51
N ALA A 352 -23.05 -7.31 -7.26
CA ALA A 352 -21.80 -6.66 -6.86
C ALA A 352 -21.99 -5.80 -5.59
N GLU A 353 -23.04 -4.99 -5.53
CA GLU A 353 -23.41 -4.18 -4.35
C GLU A 353 -23.71 -5.06 -3.12
N GLY A 354 -24.46 -6.16 -3.32
CA GLY A 354 -24.74 -7.12 -2.27
C GLY A 354 -23.48 -7.76 -1.70
N ASN A 355 -22.52 -8.10 -2.56
CA ASN A 355 -21.23 -8.67 -2.14
C ASN A 355 -20.34 -7.65 -1.42
N LEU A 356 -20.30 -6.41 -1.89
CA LEU A 356 -19.63 -5.32 -1.19
C LEU A 356 -20.19 -5.11 0.23
N GLY A 357 -21.52 -5.12 0.38
CA GLY A 357 -22.17 -5.05 1.69
C GLY A 357 -21.78 -6.21 2.62
N ASN A 358 -21.67 -7.43 2.08
CA ASN A 358 -21.23 -8.59 2.85
C ASN A 358 -19.76 -8.47 3.30
N LEU A 359 -18.87 -7.98 2.44
CA LEU A 359 -17.44 -7.81 2.77
C LEU A 359 -17.25 -6.77 3.88
N ARG A 360 -18.00 -5.66 3.84
CA ARG A 360 -18.01 -4.67 4.94
C ARG A 360 -18.46 -5.30 6.27
N ALA A 361 -19.55 -6.07 6.25
CA ALA A 361 -20.03 -6.75 7.46
C ALA A 361 -19.03 -7.80 7.99
N GLN A 362 -18.31 -8.50 7.11
CA GLN A 362 -17.25 -9.43 7.50
C GLN A 362 -16.05 -8.70 8.10
N GLU A 363 -15.65 -7.57 7.54
CA GLU A 363 -14.57 -6.72 8.08
C GLU A 363 -14.91 -6.26 9.49
N ASP A 364 -16.10 -5.68 9.69
CA ASP A 364 -16.57 -5.21 10.99
C ASP A 364 -16.59 -6.34 12.03
N ALA A 365 -17.10 -7.52 11.66
CA ALA A 365 -17.13 -8.69 12.53
C ALA A 365 -15.73 -9.20 12.89
N ALA A 366 -14.79 -9.19 11.93
CA ALA A 366 -13.40 -9.60 12.17
C ALA A 366 -12.66 -8.64 13.09
N ILE A 367 -12.87 -7.32 12.92
CA ILE A 367 -12.32 -6.28 13.80
C ILE A 367 -12.91 -6.42 15.21
N GLU A 368 -14.23 -6.58 15.35
CA GLU A 368 -14.88 -6.74 16.65
C GLU A 368 -14.40 -8.01 17.38
N SER A 369 -14.15 -9.10 16.63
CA SER A 369 -13.59 -10.33 17.19
C SER A 369 -12.17 -10.14 17.72
N LEU A 370 -11.34 -9.31 17.06
CA LEU A 370 -10.02 -8.96 17.57
C LEU A 370 -10.08 -8.19 18.89
N ASP A 371 -10.99 -7.24 19.02
CA ASP A 371 -11.16 -6.44 20.25
C ASP A 371 -11.66 -7.30 21.43
N LYS A 372 -12.45 -8.34 21.13
CA LYS A 372 -12.92 -9.32 22.12
C LYS A 372 -11.89 -10.40 22.44
N THR A 373 -10.86 -10.55 21.62
CA THR A 373 -9.77 -11.47 21.91
C THR A 373 -8.96 -10.88 23.06
N PRO A 374 -8.93 -11.51 24.25
CA PRO A 374 -8.14 -10.99 25.37
C PRO A 374 -6.71 -10.79 24.89
N PRO A 375 -6.04 -9.66 25.23
CA PRO A 375 -4.72 -9.33 24.71
C PRO A 375 -3.86 -10.57 24.88
N LEU A 376 -3.37 -11.13 23.76
CA LEU A 376 -2.55 -12.33 23.71
C LEU A 376 -1.66 -12.33 24.95
N MET A 377 -1.95 -13.20 25.93
CA MET A 377 -1.11 -13.32 27.11
C MET A 377 0.30 -13.47 26.56
N LYS A 378 1.19 -12.51 26.84
CA LYS A 378 2.53 -12.46 26.25
C LYS A 378 3.18 -13.83 26.42
N CYS A 379 3.21 -14.61 25.35
CA CYS A 379 3.79 -15.93 25.40
C CYS A 379 5.30 -15.76 25.35
N CYS A 380 6.00 -16.32 26.32
CA CYS A 380 7.45 -16.37 26.32
C CYS A 380 7.90 -17.77 25.90
N SER A 381 8.96 -17.84 25.09
CA SER A 381 9.77 -19.05 25.01
C SER A 381 10.74 -19.07 26.18
N VAL A 382 10.89 -20.23 26.80
CA VAL A 382 11.87 -20.45 27.86
C VAL A 382 12.86 -21.50 27.39
N ASP A 383 14.12 -21.12 27.34
CA ASP A 383 15.22 -21.98 26.90
C ASP A 383 15.99 -22.45 28.13
N CYS A 384 15.96 -23.76 28.40
CA CYS A 384 16.68 -24.35 29.53
C CYS A 384 17.78 -25.29 29.04
N GLN A 385 18.98 -25.14 29.61
CA GLN A 385 20.11 -26.03 29.34
C GLN A 385 20.52 -26.80 30.61
N TYR A 386 20.66 -28.13 30.48
CA TYR A 386 21.19 -28.98 31.54
C TYR A 386 22.05 -30.10 30.97
N ARG A 387 23.32 -30.20 31.42
CA ARG A 387 24.30 -31.22 30.99
C ARG A 387 24.36 -31.43 29.46
N GLY A 388 24.31 -30.34 28.70
CA GLY A 388 24.38 -30.35 27.24
C GLY A 388 23.07 -30.65 26.50
N ARG A 389 21.96 -30.93 27.21
CA ARG A 389 20.62 -31.04 26.61
C ARG A 389 19.88 -29.72 26.69
N LEU A 390 19.15 -29.38 25.62
CA LEU A 390 18.37 -28.15 25.46
C LEU A 390 16.88 -28.49 25.39
N TRP A 391 16.07 -27.76 26.16
CA TRP A 391 14.61 -27.78 26.04
C TRP A 391 14.09 -26.38 25.81
N ILE A 392 13.22 -26.25 24.82
CA ILE A 392 12.50 -25.01 24.50
C ILE A 392 11.02 -25.31 24.66
N TRP A 393 10.30 -24.47 25.39
CA TRP A 393 8.84 -24.52 25.39
C TRP A 393 8.23 -23.12 25.41
N HIS A 394 7.00 -23.05 24.92
CA HIS A 394 6.21 -21.83 24.89
C HIS A 394 5.23 -21.82 26.06
N HIS A 395 5.19 -20.72 26.80
CA HIS A 395 4.25 -20.53 27.90
C HIS A 395 3.59 -19.15 27.80
N CYS A 396 2.26 -19.12 27.94
CA CYS A 396 1.46 -17.89 27.95
C CYS A 396 0.91 -17.69 29.37
N GLY A 397 1.37 -16.66 30.08
CA GLY A 397 0.97 -16.39 31.47
C GLY A 397 2.09 -15.79 32.34
N GLN A 398 1.78 -15.47 33.61
CA GLN A 398 2.74 -14.87 34.55
C GLN A 398 3.67 -15.90 35.24
N LYS A 399 3.35 -17.20 35.20
CA LYS A 399 4.10 -18.26 35.86
C LYS A 399 4.17 -19.51 34.98
N ALA A 400 5.38 -19.89 34.58
CA ALA A 400 5.63 -21.10 33.79
C ALA A 400 6.16 -22.22 34.69
N LEU A 401 5.52 -23.39 34.68
CA LEU A 401 6.03 -24.61 35.30
C LEU A 401 6.17 -25.68 34.20
N LYS A 402 7.34 -26.34 34.12
CA LYS A 402 7.57 -27.44 33.18
C LYS A 402 8.25 -28.59 33.90
N THR A 403 7.57 -29.73 33.98
CA THR A 403 8.16 -31.00 34.43
C THR A 403 8.93 -31.63 33.26
N ILE A 404 10.21 -31.92 33.47
CA ILE A 404 11.06 -32.57 32.47
C ILE A 404 11.25 -34.04 32.89
N PRO A 405 10.76 -35.01 32.10
CA PRO A 405 11.02 -36.42 32.37
C PRO A 405 12.47 -36.74 32.00
N VAL A 406 13.30 -37.10 33.00
CA VAL A 406 14.64 -37.63 32.75
C VAL A 406 14.49 -39.13 32.52
N ALA A 407 14.74 -39.59 31.29
CA ALA A 407 14.72 -41.02 30.98
C ALA A 407 15.72 -41.78 31.88
N GLN A 408 15.27 -42.94 32.37
CA GLN A 408 15.96 -43.80 33.33
C GLN A 408 17.30 -44.34 32.80
N ASP A 409 18.36 -43.54 32.86
CA ASP A 409 19.70 -44.08 32.99
C ASP A 409 20.05 -44.06 34.48
N CYS A 410 19.83 -45.22 35.12
CA CYS A 410 20.11 -45.48 36.53
C CYS A 410 21.61 -45.29 36.83
N ASN A 411 22.05 -44.04 36.98
CA ASN A 411 23.29 -43.63 37.67
C ASN A 411 23.43 -42.10 37.79
N ILE A 412 22.34 -41.35 37.75
CA ILE A 412 22.38 -39.90 37.98
C ILE A 412 21.83 -39.60 39.38
N ARG A 413 22.70 -39.59 40.40
CA ARG A 413 22.38 -38.93 41.67
C ARG A 413 22.39 -37.42 41.44
N LEU A 414 21.21 -36.82 41.43
CA LEU A 414 21.07 -35.36 41.57
C LEU A 414 20.81 -35.07 43.04
N ASN A 415 21.64 -34.21 43.64
CA ASN A 415 21.34 -33.68 44.95
C ASN A 415 20.06 -32.84 44.83
N ALA A 416 19.06 -33.17 45.66
CA ALA A 416 17.87 -32.35 45.81
C ALA A 416 18.31 -30.89 46.01
N VAL A 417 17.83 -30.01 45.13
CA VAL A 417 18.30 -28.63 44.91
C VAL A 417 19.61 -28.54 44.10
N ALA A 418 19.57 -28.94 42.83
CA ALA A 418 20.55 -28.46 41.84
C ALA A 418 20.22 -27.00 41.47
N ASN A 419 20.89 -26.06 42.14
CA ASN A 419 20.71 -24.60 42.01
C ASN A 419 21.15 -23.98 40.67
N SER A 420 21.26 -24.72 39.57
CA SER A 420 21.59 -24.10 38.28
C SER A 420 21.19 -24.94 37.08
N VAL A 421 19.90 -24.92 36.73
CA VAL A 421 19.48 -24.96 35.34
C VAL A 421 19.47 -23.51 34.85
N HIS A 422 20.30 -23.18 33.87
CA HIS A 422 20.21 -21.86 33.22
C HIS A 422 18.99 -21.88 32.30
N CYS A 423 17.89 -21.35 32.80
CA CYS A 423 16.68 -21.11 32.04
C CYS A 423 16.61 -19.62 31.69
N THR A 424 16.73 -19.29 30.41
CA THR A 424 16.66 -17.92 29.93
C THR A 424 15.29 -17.68 29.29
N PRO A 425 14.47 -16.78 29.84
CA PRO A 425 13.26 -16.38 29.16
C PRO A 425 13.61 -15.50 27.96
N MET A 426 13.12 -15.89 26.79
CA MET A 426 13.17 -15.09 25.58
C MET A 426 11.84 -14.34 25.45
N CYS A 427 11.69 -13.28 26.23
CA CYS A 427 10.53 -12.39 26.18
C CYS A 427 10.94 -11.04 25.56
N ASN A 428 10.24 -10.58 24.51
CA ASN A 428 10.36 -9.20 24.04
C ASN A 428 9.68 -8.25 25.04
N GLY A 429 10.38 -7.94 26.14
CA GLY A 429 9.94 -7.01 27.17
C GLY A 429 10.08 -7.57 28.60
N HIS A 430 10.54 -6.70 29.50
CA HIS A 430 11.02 -6.84 30.90
C HIS A 430 10.24 -7.73 31.90
N SER A 431 9.84 -8.95 31.54
CA SER A 431 9.14 -9.88 32.43
C SER A 431 10.12 -10.98 32.86
N LYS A 432 10.51 -11.01 34.14
CA LYS A 432 11.29 -12.12 34.70
C LYS A 432 10.37 -13.34 34.85
N VAL A 433 10.59 -14.38 34.05
CA VAL A 433 9.93 -15.67 34.22
C VAL A 433 10.71 -16.46 35.27
N TRP A 434 9.99 -17.06 36.23
CA TRP A 434 10.54 -17.98 37.21
C TRP A 434 9.91 -19.36 36.98
N GLY A 435 10.72 -20.41 37.03
CA GLY A 435 10.28 -21.80 36.90
C GLY A 435 10.90 -22.67 37.98
N GLU A 436 10.17 -23.70 38.41
CA GLU A 436 10.62 -24.73 39.34
C GLU A 436 10.61 -26.08 38.61
N VAL A 437 11.71 -26.82 38.71
CA VAL A 437 11.83 -28.17 38.13
C VAL A 437 11.57 -29.17 39.23
N VAL A 438 10.49 -29.95 39.10
CA VAL A 438 10.11 -30.99 40.06
C VAL A 438 10.49 -32.37 39.49
N GLU A 439 11.25 -33.14 40.25
CA GLU A 439 11.62 -34.52 39.92
C GLU A 439 10.43 -35.47 40.14
N SER A 440 10.23 -36.40 39.22
CA SER A 440 9.27 -37.50 39.36
C SER A 440 10.05 -38.77 39.69
N THR A 441 9.98 -39.21 40.95
CA THR A 441 10.55 -40.50 41.37
C THR A 441 9.68 -41.65 40.87
N GLY A 442 10.02 -42.20 39.71
CA GLY A 442 9.51 -43.51 39.29
C GLY A 442 10.15 -44.62 40.10
N ASN A 443 9.34 -45.51 40.68
CA ASN A 443 9.84 -46.70 41.39
C ASN A 443 10.66 -47.58 40.43
N CYS A 444 11.90 -47.89 40.81
CA CYS A 444 12.70 -48.93 40.14
C CYS A 444 12.17 -50.31 40.60
N PRO A 445 11.85 -51.24 39.69
CA PRO A 445 11.67 -52.64 40.07
C PRO A 445 13.00 -53.17 40.60
N ALA A 446 12.93 -53.92 41.70
CA ALA A 446 14.08 -54.45 42.46
C ALA A 446 14.95 -55.41 41.65
#